data_AF-R7B0C2-F1
#
_entry.id   AF-R7B0C2-F1
#
_cell.length_a   1.000
_cell.length_b   1.000
_cell.length_c   1.000
_cell.angle_alpha   90.00
_cell.angle_beta   90.00
_cell.angle_gamma   90.00
#
_symmetry.space_group_name_H-M   'P 1'
#
loop_
_entity.id
_entity.type
_entity.pdbx_description
1 polymer ?
#
loop_
_entity_poly.entity_id
_entity_poly.type
_entity_poly.pdbx_seq_one_letter_code
_entity_poly.pdbx_strand_id
1 'polypeptide(L)'
;MFLFKKKPPVFIPNKIDRKWTPEFKQAVKNANSMKTDLLEMSKHGVTCGECSKYEGRVFSISGTSKRFPPLPECIKERGEVHEGCRHSFYPFKEGVSKPMYAKNIVAYSNAPFVDQRTPEQKLQYDEEQTKLLAKVESERQYDILKKRAPDLAPKTLAAFSRMRNANSKGYQSIVQQCADRKFKLQ
;
A
#
# COMPACT_ATOMS: atom_id res chain seq x y z
N MET A 1 -4.77 -38.92 37.20
CA MET A 1 -4.83 -38.83 35.72
C MET A 1 -4.65 -37.36 35.34
N PHE A 2 -3.41 -36.90 35.17
CA PHE A 2 -3.13 -35.49 34.89
C PHE A 2 -3.39 -35.19 33.40
N LEU A 3 -4.49 -34.48 33.13
CA LEU A 3 -4.79 -33.93 31.82
C LEU A 3 -3.77 -32.83 31.50
N PHE A 4 -2.66 -33.20 30.86
CA PHE A 4 -1.78 -32.25 30.19
C PHE A 4 -2.60 -31.52 29.12
N LYS A 5 -3.15 -30.35 29.46
CA LYS A 5 -3.59 -29.37 28.46
C LYS A 5 -2.35 -29.01 27.64
N LYS A 6 -2.18 -29.62 26.47
CA LYS A 6 -1.17 -29.21 25.48
C LYS A 6 -1.40 -27.71 25.26
N LYS A 7 -0.49 -26.87 25.77
CA LYS A 7 -0.49 -25.45 25.43
C LYS A 7 -0.45 -25.39 23.90
N PRO A 8 -1.33 -24.64 23.23
CA PRO A 8 -1.26 -24.48 21.79
C PRO A 8 0.16 -24.03 21.45
N PRO A 9 0.77 -24.55 20.37
CA PRO A 9 2.14 -24.19 20.03
C PRO A 9 2.21 -22.67 19.95
N VAL A 10 3.01 -22.08 20.85
CA VAL A 10 3.36 -20.67 20.74
C VAL A 10 4.31 -20.62 19.56
N PHE A 11 3.75 -20.39 18.37
CA PHE A 11 4.57 -20.22 17.18
C PHE A 11 5.16 -18.82 17.22
N ILE A 12 6.27 -18.70 17.94
CA ILE A 12 7.20 -17.60 17.73
C ILE A 12 8.04 -18.08 16.55
N PRO A 13 7.86 -17.55 15.32
CA PRO A 13 8.83 -17.81 14.28
C PRO A 13 10.17 -17.40 14.89
N ASN A 14 11.10 -18.35 14.97
CA ASN A 14 12.48 -18.14 15.41
C ASN A 14 12.94 -16.75 14.96
N LYS A 15 13.65 -16.05 15.84
CA LYS A 15 14.37 -14.79 15.58
C LYS A 15 14.94 -14.79 14.15
N ILE A 16 14.16 -14.33 13.20
CA ILE A 16 14.66 -13.90 11.91
C ILE A 16 14.51 -12.40 12.04
N ASP A 17 15.64 -11.71 11.99
CA ASP A 17 15.70 -10.26 11.85
C ASP A 17 15.15 -9.91 10.46
N ARG A 18 13.85 -10.15 10.28
CA ARG A 18 13.14 -9.87 9.04
C ARG A 18 12.97 -8.37 9.00
N LYS A 19 13.28 -7.79 7.84
CA LYS A 19 13.03 -6.39 7.51
C LYS A 19 11.53 -6.15 7.29
N TRP A 20 10.70 -6.66 8.21
CA TRP A 20 9.28 -6.44 8.23
C TRP A 20 8.97 -5.00 8.57
N THR A 21 7.99 -4.43 7.88
CA THR A 21 7.39 -3.16 8.24
C THR A 21 6.90 -3.18 9.70
N PRO A 22 6.96 -2.04 10.41
CA PRO A 22 6.43 -1.93 11.78
C PRO A 22 4.99 -2.42 11.89
N GLU A 23 4.16 -2.12 10.89
CA GLU A 23 2.75 -2.48 10.81
C GLU A 23 2.58 -4.00 10.74
N PHE A 24 3.37 -4.67 9.88
CA PHE A 24 3.33 -6.12 9.77
C PHE A 24 3.82 -6.82 11.04
N LYS A 25 4.90 -6.29 11.66
CA LYS A 25 5.38 -6.78 12.96
C LYS A 25 4.27 -6.69 14.01
N GLN A 26 3.50 -5.61 14.03
CA GLN A 26 2.37 -5.46 14.95
C GLN A 26 1.24 -6.44 14.63
N ALA A 27 0.91 -6.65 13.36
CA ALA A 27 -0.08 -7.64 12.94
C ALA A 27 0.27 -9.06 13.42
N VAL A 28 1.53 -9.47 13.25
CA VAL A 28 2.03 -10.77 13.73
C VAL A 28 1.99 -10.87 15.26
N LYS A 29 2.38 -9.81 15.98
CA LYS A 29 2.24 -9.76 17.45
C LYS A 29 0.78 -9.94 17.88
N ASN A 30 -0.15 -9.28 17.20
CA ASN A 30 -1.58 -9.40 17.49
C ASN A 30 -2.10 -10.82 17.20
N ALA A 31 -1.65 -11.44 16.11
CA ALA A 31 -1.99 -12.84 15.78
C ALA A 31 -1.51 -13.80 16.88
N ASN A 32 -0.27 -13.62 17.36
CA ASN A 32 0.27 -14.39 18.46
C ASN A 32 -0.55 -14.22 19.74
N SER A 33 -0.93 -12.99 20.10
CA SER A 33 -1.80 -12.72 21.25
C SER A 33 -3.17 -13.39 21.13
N MET A 34 -3.72 -13.47 19.91
CA MET A 34 -4.99 -14.15 19.62
C MET A 34 -4.84 -15.68 19.47
N LYS A 35 -3.61 -16.20 19.57
CA LYS A 35 -3.25 -17.61 19.39
C LYS A 35 -3.70 -18.13 18.02
N THR A 36 -3.40 -17.37 16.97
CA THR A 36 -3.65 -17.75 15.58
C THR A 36 -2.40 -17.57 14.73
N ASP A 37 -2.26 -18.41 13.69
CA ASP A 37 -1.21 -18.35 12.68
C ASP A 37 -1.67 -17.63 11.41
N LEU A 38 -2.90 -17.13 11.38
CA LEU A 38 -3.52 -16.61 10.17
C LEU A 38 -3.63 -15.09 10.19
N LEU A 39 -3.35 -14.47 9.05
CA LEU A 39 -3.56 -13.04 8.80
C LEU A 39 -4.46 -12.85 7.58
N GLU A 40 -5.48 -12.01 7.71
CA GLU A 40 -6.28 -11.50 6.59
C GLU A 40 -5.67 -10.18 6.10
N MET A 41 -5.36 -10.11 4.81
CA MET A 41 -4.90 -8.87 4.16
C MET A 41 -6.09 -7.97 3.84
N SER A 42 -5.94 -6.66 4.05
CA SER A 42 -6.97 -5.69 3.66
C SER A 42 -7.28 -5.75 2.16
N LYS A 43 -8.45 -5.24 1.77
CA LYS A 43 -8.82 -5.03 0.36
C LYS A 43 -9.15 -3.57 0.12
N HIS A 44 -8.64 -3.00 -0.97
CA HIS A 44 -8.88 -1.61 -1.34
C HIS A 44 -9.74 -1.53 -2.60
N GLY A 45 -10.50 -0.44 -2.78
CA GLY A 45 -11.34 -0.25 -3.96
C GLY A 45 -10.55 -0.08 -5.24
N VAL A 46 -9.41 0.62 -5.14
CA VAL A 46 -8.46 0.88 -6.23
C VAL A 46 -7.08 0.48 -5.75
N THR A 47 -6.39 -0.34 -6.54
CA THR A 47 -5.12 -0.96 -6.16
C THR A 47 -4.26 -1.24 -7.39
N CYS A 48 -2.96 -1.46 -7.18
CA CYS A 48 -2.04 -1.85 -8.24
C CYS A 48 -2.24 -3.34 -8.62
N GLY A 49 -1.72 -3.73 -9.79
CA GLY A 49 -1.84 -5.10 -10.28
C GLY A 49 -1.15 -6.14 -9.41
N GLU A 50 -0.09 -5.77 -8.70
CA GLU A 50 0.63 -6.66 -7.80
C GLU A 50 -0.16 -6.93 -6.52
N CYS A 51 -0.65 -5.89 -5.85
CA CYS A 51 -1.43 -6.03 -4.62
C CYS A 51 -2.77 -6.74 -4.85
N SER A 52 -3.40 -6.51 -6.00
CA SER A 52 -4.64 -7.17 -6.43
C SER A 52 -4.57 -8.70 -6.35
N LYS A 53 -3.40 -9.30 -6.56
CA LYS A 53 -3.20 -10.76 -6.50
C LYS A 53 -3.44 -11.31 -5.09
N TYR A 54 -3.18 -10.52 -4.06
CA TYR A 54 -3.08 -10.97 -2.67
C TYR A 54 -4.15 -10.40 -1.75
N GLU A 55 -4.75 -9.26 -2.09
CA GLU A 55 -5.68 -8.55 -1.23
C GLU A 55 -6.94 -9.37 -0.89
N GLY A 56 -7.46 -9.16 0.32
CA GLY A 56 -8.65 -9.84 0.82
C GLY A 56 -8.50 -11.33 1.11
N ARG A 57 -7.28 -11.88 1.02
CA ARG A 57 -6.98 -13.28 1.31
C ARG A 57 -6.47 -13.47 2.73
N VAL A 58 -6.64 -14.68 3.23
CA VAL A 58 -6.07 -15.14 4.50
C VAL A 58 -4.84 -16.01 4.24
N PHE A 59 -3.74 -15.70 4.90
CA PHE A 59 -2.46 -16.39 4.77
C PHE A 59 -2.00 -16.96 6.11
N SER A 60 -1.28 -18.09 6.04
CA SER A 60 -0.57 -18.68 7.17
C SER A 60 0.82 -18.05 7.30
N ILE A 61 1.11 -17.48 8.47
CA ILE A 61 2.39 -16.86 8.79
C ILE A 61 3.51 -17.91 8.78
N SER A 62 3.28 -19.05 9.42
CA SER A 62 4.22 -20.18 9.44
C SER A 62 4.32 -20.93 8.10
N GLY A 63 3.27 -20.87 7.28
CA GLY A 63 3.13 -21.67 6.08
C GLY A 63 2.74 -23.13 6.32
N THR A 64 2.41 -23.50 7.56
CA THR A 64 2.09 -24.89 7.94
C THR A 64 0.59 -25.21 7.88
N SER A 65 -0.27 -24.21 7.65
CA SER A 65 -1.71 -24.41 7.54
C SER A 65 -2.05 -25.33 6.36
N LYS A 66 -2.90 -26.32 6.62
CA LYS A 66 -3.46 -27.19 5.56
C LYS A 66 -4.61 -26.54 4.79
N ARG A 67 -5.18 -25.46 5.33
CA ARG A 67 -6.39 -24.80 4.78
C ARG A 67 -6.09 -23.52 4.05
N PHE A 68 -5.05 -22.80 4.45
CA PHE A 68 -4.72 -21.48 3.92
C PHE A 68 -3.31 -21.49 3.32
N PRO A 69 -3.08 -20.74 2.23
CA PRO A 69 -1.76 -20.68 1.62
C PRO A 69 -0.74 -20.04 2.57
N PRO A 70 0.55 -20.36 2.41
CA PRO A 70 1.60 -19.61 3.08
C PRO A 70 1.61 -18.16 2.58
N LEU A 71 2.22 -17.27 3.36
CA LEU A 71 2.53 -15.92 2.87
C LEU A 71 3.32 -15.98 1.55
N PRO A 72 3.00 -15.13 0.56
CA PRO A 72 3.84 -14.91 -0.62
C PRO A 72 5.24 -14.44 -0.22
N GLU A 73 6.26 -14.74 -1.04
CA GLU A 73 7.65 -14.49 -0.67
C GLU A 73 7.94 -13.01 -0.40
N CYS A 74 7.40 -12.10 -1.22
CA CYS A 74 7.52 -10.66 -1.01
C CYS A 74 7.04 -10.21 0.39
N ILE A 75 5.89 -10.73 0.84
CA ILE A 75 5.34 -10.42 2.16
C ILE A 75 6.13 -11.15 3.26
N LYS A 76 6.61 -12.38 3.03
CA LYS A 76 7.46 -13.09 3.99
C LYS A 76 8.75 -12.34 4.27
N GLU A 77 9.36 -11.73 3.25
CA GLU A 77 10.61 -11.00 3.38
C GLU A 77 10.41 -9.62 4.00
N ARG A 78 9.42 -8.86 3.52
CA ARG A 78 9.26 -7.42 3.83
C ARG A 78 8.07 -7.06 4.70
N GLY A 79 7.10 -7.96 4.86
CA GLY A 79 5.82 -7.66 5.53
C GLY A 79 4.90 -6.77 4.69
N GLU A 80 5.18 -6.59 3.41
CA GLU A 80 4.40 -5.82 2.45
C GLU A 80 4.53 -6.44 1.06
N VAL A 81 3.60 -6.13 0.14
CA VAL A 81 3.64 -6.67 -1.23
C VAL A 81 4.77 -6.04 -2.04
N HIS A 82 4.95 -4.73 -1.92
CA HIS A 82 5.98 -3.93 -2.58
C HIS A 82 6.19 -2.63 -1.79
N GLU A 83 7.22 -1.86 -2.14
CA GLU A 83 7.50 -0.58 -1.48
C GLU A 83 6.35 0.42 -1.63
N GLY A 84 5.96 1.08 -0.53
CA GLY A 84 4.86 2.05 -0.53
C GLY A 84 3.47 1.42 -0.63
N CYS A 85 3.37 0.09 -0.51
CA CYS A 85 2.10 -0.60 -0.37
C CYS A 85 1.38 -0.14 0.90
N ARG A 86 0.06 0.08 0.81
CA ARG A 86 -0.76 0.57 1.93
C ARG A 86 -1.61 -0.52 2.56
N HIS A 87 -1.46 -1.76 2.11
CA HIS A 87 -2.26 -2.87 2.62
C HIS A 87 -1.82 -3.22 4.04
N SER A 88 -2.81 -3.49 4.88
CA SER A 88 -2.60 -3.87 6.26
C SER A 88 -2.99 -5.33 6.45
N PHE A 89 -2.44 -5.96 7.50
CA PHE A 89 -2.75 -7.32 7.86
C PHE A 89 -3.41 -7.35 9.24
N TYR A 90 -4.42 -8.20 9.38
CA TYR A 90 -5.18 -8.35 10.61
C TYR A 90 -5.24 -9.81 11.04
N PRO A 91 -5.16 -10.12 12.34
CA PRO A 91 -5.32 -11.47 12.83
C PRO A 91 -6.65 -12.09 12.39
N PHE A 92 -6.57 -13.27 11.79
CA PHE A 92 -7.74 -14.07 11.44
C PHE A 92 -7.77 -15.32 12.32
N LYS A 93 -8.91 -15.63 12.94
CA LYS A 93 -9.06 -16.82 13.78
C LYS A 93 -10.25 -17.62 13.33
N GLU A 94 -10.01 -18.85 12.88
CA GLU A 94 -11.07 -19.73 12.41
C GLU A 94 -12.14 -19.97 13.48
N GLY A 95 -13.40 -19.95 13.08
CA GLY A 95 -14.56 -20.10 13.99
C GLY A 95 -14.85 -18.88 14.86
N VAL A 96 -14.02 -17.84 14.83
CA VAL A 96 -14.22 -16.59 15.61
C VAL A 96 -14.34 -15.39 14.68
N SER A 97 -13.36 -15.21 13.79
CA SER A 97 -13.35 -14.15 12.79
C SER A 97 -14.38 -14.43 11.70
N LYS A 98 -15.15 -13.42 11.34
CA LYS A 98 -15.97 -13.42 10.12
C LYS A 98 -15.09 -12.94 8.96
N PRO A 99 -15.00 -13.68 7.84
CA PRO A 99 -14.27 -13.21 6.68
C PRO A 99 -14.81 -11.88 6.17
N MET A 100 -13.92 -10.94 5.85
CA MET A 100 -14.34 -9.60 5.48
C MET A 100 -14.65 -9.48 3.99
N TYR A 101 -13.95 -10.23 3.14
CA TYR A 101 -13.93 -9.98 1.69
C TYR A 101 -14.49 -11.10 0.82
N ALA A 102 -14.75 -12.29 1.39
CA ALA A 102 -15.27 -13.43 0.65
C ALA A 102 -16.15 -14.33 1.52
N LYS A 103 -17.28 -14.80 0.97
CA LYS A 103 -18.17 -15.77 1.64
C LYS A 103 -17.45 -17.09 1.93
N ASN A 104 -16.70 -17.61 0.96
CA ASN A 104 -15.84 -18.78 1.12
C ASN A 104 -14.37 -18.35 1.11
N ILE A 105 -13.89 -17.89 2.26
CA ILE A 105 -12.53 -17.34 2.40
C ILE A 105 -11.43 -18.35 2.11
N VAL A 106 -11.68 -19.64 2.37
CA VAL A 106 -10.71 -20.71 2.10
C VAL A 106 -10.54 -20.89 0.60
N ALA A 107 -11.64 -21.03 -0.15
CA ALA A 107 -11.58 -21.13 -1.60
C ALA A 107 -10.98 -19.85 -2.22
N TYR A 108 -11.40 -18.67 -1.75
CA TYR A 108 -10.88 -17.39 -2.23
C TYR A 108 -9.37 -17.25 -1.99
N SER A 109 -8.89 -17.61 -0.80
CA SER A 109 -7.47 -17.47 -0.45
C SER A 109 -6.58 -18.42 -1.27
N ASN A 110 -7.06 -19.61 -1.60
CA ASN A 110 -6.33 -20.61 -2.40
C ASN A 110 -6.50 -20.49 -3.92
N ALA A 111 -7.34 -19.56 -4.40
CA ALA A 111 -7.48 -19.31 -5.83
C ALA A 111 -6.15 -18.83 -6.46
N PRO A 112 -5.95 -18.95 -7.78
CA PRO A 112 -4.73 -18.45 -8.43
C PRO A 112 -4.41 -16.99 -8.08
N PHE A 113 -3.12 -16.69 -7.87
CA PHE A 113 -2.62 -15.33 -7.56
C PHE A 113 -2.46 -14.49 -8.83
N VAL A 114 -3.58 -14.20 -9.49
CA VAL A 114 -3.64 -13.36 -10.69
C VAL A 114 -4.36 -12.05 -10.41
N ASP A 115 -4.07 -11.00 -11.19
CA ASP A 115 -4.69 -9.68 -11.04
C ASP A 115 -6.22 -9.79 -11.22
N GLN A 116 -6.96 -9.56 -10.13
CA GLN A 116 -8.42 -9.63 -10.06
C GLN A 116 -9.12 -8.31 -10.40
N ARG A 117 -8.37 -7.26 -10.77
CA ARG A 117 -8.96 -5.95 -11.08
C ARG A 117 -9.81 -6.03 -12.34
N THR A 118 -11.00 -5.44 -12.26
CA THR A 118 -11.83 -5.20 -13.44
C THR A 118 -11.17 -4.16 -14.36
N PRO A 119 -11.55 -4.09 -15.65
CA PRO A 119 -11.10 -3.03 -16.54
C PRO A 119 -11.32 -1.62 -15.97
N GLU A 120 -12.45 -1.40 -15.29
CA GLU A 120 -12.79 -0.13 -14.66
C GLU A 120 -11.84 0.20 -13.50
N GLN A 121 -11.50 -0.78 -12.66
CA GLN A 121 -10.53 -0.59 -11.57
C GLN A 121 -9.13 -0.29 -12.10
N LYS A 122 -8.73 -0.89 -13.23
CA LYS A 122 -7.46 -0.60 -13.90
C LYS A 122 -7.43 0.84 -14.40
N LEU A 123 -8.48 1.26 -15.10
CA LEU A 123 -8.63 2.63 -15.58
C LEU A 123 -8.60 3.64 -14.43
N GLN A 124 -9.37 3.40 -13.36
CA GLN A 124 -9.39 4.28 -12.20
C GLN A 124 -8.01 4.38 -11.52
N TYR A 125 -7.28 3.26 -11.41
CA TYR A 125 -5.92 3.27 -10.89
C TYR A 125 -5.01 4.15 -11.75
N ASP A 126 -5.06 4.01 -13.08
CA ASP A 126 -4.23 4.77 -14.01
C ASP A 126 -4.55 6.28 -13.97
N GLU A 127 -5.83 6.64 -13.84
CA GLU A 127 -6.25 8.03 -13.63
C GLU A 127 -5.73 8.61 -12.30
N GLU A 128 -5.80 7.84 -11.22
CA GLU A 128 -5.27 8.24 -9.92
C GLU A 128 -3.75 8.43 -9.96
N GLN A 129 -3.02 7.52 -10.63
CA GLN A 129 -1.57 7.67 -10.82
C GLN A 129 -1.25 8.93 -11.64
N THR A 130 -1.99 9.20 -12.71
CA THR A 130 -1.80 10.39 -13.54
C THR A 130 -2.03 11.68 -12.73
N LYS A 131 -3.10 11.73 -11.93
CA LYS A 131 -3.39 12.88 -11.05
C LYS A 131 -2.32 13.06 -9.99
N LEU A 132 -1.82 11.97 -9.40
CA LEU A 132 -0.75 12.00 -8.42
C LEU A 132 0.55 12.53 -9.02
N LEU A 133 0.95 12.02 -10.19
CA LEU A 133 2.15 12.50 -10.90
C LEU A 133 2.04 14.00 -11.25
N ALA A 134 0.88 14.44 -11.74
CA ALA A 134 0.65 15.85 -12.04
C ALA A 134 0.74 16.74 -10.78
N LYS A 135 0.30 16.23 -9.63
CA LYS A 135 0.43 16.92 -8.32
C LYS A 135 1.88 16.98 -7.86
N VAL A 136 2.59 15.85 -7.86
CA VAL A 136 4.00 15.76 -7.47
C VAL A 136 4.85 16.68 -8.34
N GLU A 137 4.61 16.69 -9.65
CA GLU A 137 5.30 17.63 -10.53
C GLU A 137 4.97 19.08 -10.18
N SER A 138 3.72 19.38 -9.83
CA SER A 138 3.36 20.75 -9.44
C SER A 138 4.09 21.21 -8.18
N GLU A 139 4.22 20.30 -7.21
CA GLU A 139 4.95 20.52 -5.97
C GLU A 139 6.43 20.75 -6.27
N ARG A 140 7.04 19.89 -7.09
CA ARG A 140 8.43 20.00 -7.54
C ARG A 140 8.71 21.34 -8.22
N GLN A 141 7.89 21.73 -9.18
CA GLN A 141 7.99 23.01 -9.88
C GLN A 141 7.89 24.20 -8.93
N TYR A 142 6.92 24.15 -8.02
CA TYR A 142 6.70 25.22 -7.06
C TYR A 142 7.86 25.36 -6.07
N ASP A 143 8.45 24.25 -5.63
CA ASP A 143 9.62 24.25 -4.76
C ASP A 143 10.86 24.80 -5.47
N ILE A 144 11.06 24.46 -6.74
CA ILE A 144 12.13 25.06 -7.57
C ILE A 144 11.91 26.56 -7.70
N LEU A 145 10.68 26.99 -7.99
CA LEU A 145 10.32 28.40 -8.14
C LEU A 145 10.59 29.18 -6.85
N LYS A 146 10.14 28.68 -5.69
CA LYS A 146 10.42 29.33 -4.40
C LYS A 146 11.91 29.45 -4.09
N LYS A 147 12.71 28.43 -4.44
CA LYS A 147 14.14 28.42 -4.14
C LYS A 147 14.93 29.37 -5.03
N ARG A 148 14.55 29.50 -6.31
CA ARG A 148 15.32 30.25 -7.32
C ARG A 148 14.78 31.64 -7.63
N ALA A 149 13.48 31.84 -7.50
CA ALA A 149 12.78 33.09 -7.77
C ALA A 149 11.58 33.27 -6.82
N PRO A 150 11.84 33.43 -5.50
CA PRO A 150 10.77 33.57 -4.50
C PRO A 150 9.87 34.76 -4.75
N ASP A 151 10.38 35.81 -5.38
CA ASP A 151 9.64 37.02 -5.78
C ASP A 151 8.57 36.75 -6.85
N LEU A 152 8.77 35.73 -7.68
CA LEU A 152 7.81 35.32 -8.72
C LEU A 152 6.83 34.25 -8.22
N ALA A 153 7.12 33.62 -7.08
CA ALA A 153 6.36 32.49 -6.58
C ALA A 153 4.97 32.93 -6.09
N PRO A 154 3.88 32.32 -6.57
CA PRO A 154 2.57 32.54 -5.99
C PRO A 154 2.56 32.20 -4.50
N LYS A 155 1.72 32.90 -3.71
CA LYS A 155 1.65 32.74 -2.25
C LYS A 155 1.43 31.30 -1.78
N THR A 156 0.75 30.48 -2.58
CA THR A 156 0.44 29.08 -2.24
C THR A 156 0.67 28.14 -3.43
N LEU A 157 0.96 26.88 -3.12
CA LEU A 157 1.05 25.81 -4.11
C LEU A 157 -0.25 25.71 -4.92
N ALA A 158 -1.40 25.76 -4.25
CA ALA A 158 -2.70 25.66 -4.91
C ALA A 158 -2.91 26.78 -5.95
N ALA A 159 -2.47 28.00 -5.65
CA ALA A 159 -2.51 29.10 -6.62
C ALA A 159 -1.59 28.80 -7.81
N PHE A 160 -0.36 28.35 -7.57
CA PHE A 160 0.58 27.94 -8.62
C PHE A 160 0.02 26.80 -9.50
N SER A 161 -0.50 25.73 -8.89
CA SER A 161 -1.10 24.59 -9.61
C SER A 161 -2.28 25.03 -10.48
N ARG A 162 -3.16 25.91 -9.98
CA ARG A 162 -4.27 26.45 -10.78
C ARG A 162 -3.76 27.24 -11.98
N MET A 163 -2.77 28.12 -11.78
CA MET A 163 -2.18 28.92 -12.86
C MET A 163 -1.53 28.02 -13.93
N ARG A 164 -0.77 27.00 -13.51
CA ARG A 164 -0.13 26.01 -14.39
C ARG A 164 -1.16 25.20 -15.16
N ASN A 165 -2.14 24.61 -14.47
CA ASN A 165 -3.14 23.74 -15.10
C ASN A 165 -4.04 24.52 -16.08
N ALA A 166 -4.31 25.80 -15.80
CA ALA A 166 -5.04 26.68 -16.72
C ALA A 166 -4.16 27.28 -17.83
N ASN A 167 -2.84 27.02 -17.81
CA ASN A 167 -1.84 27.69 -18.63
C ASN A 167 -2.07 29.22 -18.70
N SER A 168 -2.32 29.84 -17.55
CA SER A 168 -2.76 31.24 -17.49
C SER A 168 -1.65 32.19 -17.98
N LYS A 169 -2.03 33.41 -18.42
CA LYS A 169 -1.06 34.46 -18.80
C LYS A 169 -0.04 34.74 -17.69
N GLY A 170 -0.48 34.69 -16.42
CA GLY A 170 0.41 34.83 -15.27
C GLY A 170 1.42 33.69 -15.15
N TYR A 171 1.01 32.45 -15.41
CA TYR A 171 1.93 31.31 -15.44
C TYR A 171 2.97 31.46 -16.57
N GLN A 172 2.53 31.83 -17.78
CA GLN A 172 3.42 32.05 -18.92
C GLN A 172 4.45 33.14 -18.64
N SER A 173 4.06 34.23 -17.97
CA SER A 173 4.99 35.28 -17.53
C SER A 173 6.01 34.76 -16.51
N ILE A 174 5.60 33.94 -15.53
CA ILE A 174 6.52 33.31 -14.59
C ILE A 174 7.53 32.42 -15.33
N VAL A 175 7.06 31.59 -16.27
CA VAL A 175 7.92 30.69 -17.05
C VAL A 175 8.94 31.47 -17.88
N GLN A 176 8.51 32.55 -18.55
CA GLN A 176 9.40 33.41 -19.33
C GLN A 176 10.47 34.05 -18.43
N GLN A 177 10.07 34.63 -17.30
CA GLN A 177 11.01 35.25 -16.36
C GLN A 177 11.98 34.24 -15.74
N CYS A 178 11.55 32.98 -15.52
CA CYS A 178 12.46 31.91 -15.10
C CYS A 178 13.48 31.59 -16.21
N ALA A 179 13.04 31.50 -17.47
CA ALA A 179 13.92 31.26 -18.62
C ALA A 179 14.96 32.38 -18.78
N ASP A 180 14.55 33.63 -18.60
CA ASP A 180 15.45 34.80 -18.62
C ASP A 180 16.50 34.73 -17.50
N ARG A 181 16.13 34.16 -16.34
CA ARG A 181 17.04 33.85 -15.21
C ARG A 181 17.85 32.55 -15.43
N LYS A 182 17.84 31.98 -16.63
CA LYS A 182 18.60 30.77 -17.03
C LYS A 182 18.21 29.51 -16.25
N PHE A 183 16.95 29.37 -15.82
CA PHE A 183 16.44 28.08 -15.35
C PHE A 183 15.04 27.77 -15.86
N LYS A 184 14.73 26.47 -16.00
CA LYS A 184 13.45 26.02 -16.52
C LYS A 184 12.60 25.42 -15.42
N LEU A 185 11.31 25.75 -15.49
CA LEU A 185 10.25 25.03 -14.82
C LEU A 185 9.85 23.86 -15.74
N GLN A 186 10.39 22.66 -15.48
CA GLN A 186 10.14 21.42 -16.25
C GLN A 186 9.29 20.43 -15.48
#